data_AF-A0A239MVN2-F1
#
_entry.id   AF-A0A239MVN2-F1
#
_cell.length_a   1.000
_cell.length_b   1.000
_cell.length_c   1.000
_cell.angle_alpha   90.00
_cell.angle_beta   90.00
_cell.angle_gamma   90.00
#
_symmetry.space_group_name_H-M   'P 1'
#
loop_
_entity.id
_entity.type
_entity.pdbx_description
1 polymer ?
#
loop_
_entity_poly.entity_id
_entity_poly.type
_entity_poly.pdbx_seq_one_letter_code
_entity_poly.pdbx_strand_id
1 'polypeptide(L)' 'MKTSPQILEAIGTLSAAFAPLNCVIQAKRKHGFSFTLVNEHGIAKHTERLYPQQYQGEAPLNAVIQRVQATIAA' A
#
# COMPACT_ATOMS: atom_id res chain seq x y z
N MET A 1 -5.86 -14.37 -13.29
CA MET A 1 -5.73 -12.90 -13.11
C MET A 1 -4.26 -12.53 -13.35
N LYS A 2 -3.95 -11.73 -14.36
CA LYS A 2 -2.56 -11.27 -14.59
C LYS A 2 -2.30 -10.12 -13.62
N THR A 3 -1.43 -10.33 -12.64
CA THR A 3 -0.95 -9.25 -11.77
C THR A 3 -0.01 -8.39 -12.60
N SER A 4 -0.34 -7.11 -12.81
CA SER A 4 0.54 -6.20 -13.54
C SER A 4 1.87 -6.02 -12.78
N PRO A 5 3.02 -5.96 -13.46
CA PRO A 5 4.32 -5.74 -12.81
C PRO A 5 4.33 -4.51 -11.91
N GLN A 6 3.64 -3.45 -12.33
CA GLN A 6 3.42 -2.21 -11.55
C GLN A 6 2.75 -2.45 -10.20
N ILE A 7 1.84 -3.43 -10.08
CA ILE A 7 1.19 -3.76 -8.80
C ILE A 7 2.19 -4.48 -7.89
N LEU A 8 3.01 -5.39 -8.42
CA LEU A 8 4.01 -6.10 -7.61
C LEU A 8 5.08 -5.14 -7.09
N GLU A 9 5.54 -4.23 -7.94
CA GLU A 9 6.48 -3.17 -7.59
C GLU A 9 5.90 -2.27 -6.49
N ALA A 10 4.69 -1.75 -6.69
CA ALA A 10 4.03 -0.92 -5.69
C ALA A 10 3.85 -1.63 -4.35
N ILE A 11 3.47 -2.91 -4.35
CA ILE A 11 3.36 -3.71 -3.12
C ILE A 11 4.71 -3.84 -2.41
N GLY A 12 5.79 -4.09 -3.16
CA GLY A 12 7.14 -4.14 -2.61
C GLY A 12 7.54 -2.83 -1.95
N THR A 13 7.34 -1.71 -2.66
CA THR A 13 7.64 -0.37 -2.15
C THR A 13 6.83 -0.03 -0.90
N LEU A 14 5.52 -0.30 -0.89
CA LEU A 14 4.68 -0.07 0.29
C LEU A 14 5.12 -0.95 1.47
N SER A 15 5.44 -2.22 1.22
CA SER A 15 5.88 -3.13 2.28
C SER A 15 7.20 -2.68 2.91
N ALA A 16 8.14 -2.18 2.11
CA ALA A 16 9.39 -1.63 2.62
C ALA A 16 9.18 -0.30 3.37
N ALA A 17 8.33 0.58 2.84
CA ALA A 17 8.10 1.92 3.40
C ALA A 17 7.34 1.93 4.74
N PHE A 18 6.53 0.90 5.00
CA PHE A 18 5.74 0.79 6.23
C PHE A 18 6.31 -0.18 7.26
N ALA A 19 7.47 -0.80 7.01
CA ALA A 19 8.15 -1.58 8.03
C ALA A 19 8.38 -0.71 9.30
N PRO A 20 8.12 -1.23 10.52
CA PRO A 20 7.86 -2.63 10.88
C PRO A 20 6.39 -3.09 10.78
N LEU A 21 5.46 -2.24 10.30
CA LEU A 21 4.07 -2.66 10.10
C LEU A 21 3.97 -3.64 8.93
N ASN A 22 3.13 -4.67 9.10
CA ASN A 22 2.82 -5.63 8.06
C ASN A 22 1.86 -5.00 7.04
N CYS A 23 2.29 -4.88 5.79
CA CYS A 23 1.46 -4.41 4.68
C CYS A 23 0.72 -5.59 4.04
N VAL A 24 -0.55 -5.78 4.41
CA VAL A 24 -1.39 -6.88 3.94
C VAL A 24 -2.21 -6.43 2.74
N ILE A 25 -2.01 -7.06 1.58
CA ILE A 25 -2.71 -6.70 0.34
C ILE A 25 -4.03 -7.45 0.23
N GLN A 26 -5.14 -6.70 0.15
CA GLN A 26 -6.48 -7.22 -0.02
C GLN A 26 -7.01 -6.91 -1.43
N ALA A 27 -7.72 -7.88 -2.03
CA ALA A 27 -8.49 -7.72 -3.26
C ALA A 27 -7.74 -7.06 -4.45
N LYS A 28 -6.75 -7.75 -5.02
CA LYS A 28 -6.19 -7.40 -6.35
C LYS A 28 -7.30 -7.49 -7.40
N ARG A 29 -7.90 -6.36 -7.78
CA ARG A 29 -8.86 -6.27 -8.90
C ARG A 29 -8.12 -5.78 -10.15
N LYS A 30 -8.80 -5.78 -11.30
CA LYS A 30 -8.22 -5.47 -12.62
C LYS A 30 -7.47 -4.12 -12.68
N HIS A 31 -7.84 -3.16 -11.85
CA HIS A 31 -7.30 -1.80 -11.85
C HIS A 31 -6.97 -1.28 -10.44
N GLY A 32 -6.64 -2.13 -9.48
CA GLY A 32 -6.28 -1.63 -8.16
C GLY A 32 -6.29 -2.70 -7.09
N PHE A 33 -5.80 -2.32 -5.92
CA PHE A 33 -5.73 -3.19 -4.76
C PHE A 33 -5.99 -2.37 -3.51
N SER A 34 -6.41 -3.03 -2.44
CA SER A 34 -6.44 -2.44 -1.12
C SER A 34 -5.27 -2.97 -0.32
N PHE A 35 -4.76 -2.17 0.61
CA PHE A 35 -3.75 -2.61 1.55
C PHE A 35 -4.20 -2.23 2.96
N THR A 36 -3.84 -3.09 3.91
CA THR A 36 -4.06 -2.87 5.33
C THR A 36 -2.72 -2.90 6.02
N LEU A 37 -2.39 -1.85 6.75
CA LEU A 37 -1.24 -1.83 7.64
C LEU A 37 -1.64 -2.42 8.98
N VAL A 38 -0.90 -3.43 9.41
CA VAL A 38 -1.16 -4.19 10.63
C VAL A 38 0.07 -4.10 11.52
N ASN A 39 -0.09 -3.81 12.81
CA ASN A 39 1.04 -3.82 13.73
C ASN A 39 1.49 -5.25 14.08
N GLU A 40 2.55 -5.37 14.89
CA GLU A 40 3.09 -6.66 15.34
C GLU A 40 2.09 -7.55 16.07
N HIS A 41 1.06 -6.95 16.69
CA HIS A 41 0.01 -7.65 17.41
C HIS A 41 -1.16 -8.10 16.52
N GLY A 42 -1.09 -7.88 15.21
CA GLY A 42 -2.18 -8.23 14.29
C GLY A 42 -3.32 -7.20 14.26
N ILE A 43 -3.13 -6.00 14.84
CA ILE A 43 -4.15 -4.95 14.87
C ILE A 43 -4.03 -4.07 13.62
N ALA A 44 -5.11 -3.97 12.86
CA ALA A 44 -5.19 -3.07 11.71
C ALA A 44 -5.12 -1.59 12.16
N LYS A 45 -4.15 -0.85 11.61
CA LYS A 45 -3.93 0.58 11.88
C LYS A 45 -4.48 1.46 10.76
N HIS A 46 -4.35 1.01 9.52
CA HIS A 46 -4.80 1.76 8.35
C HIS A 46 -5.28 0.80 7.28
N THR A 47 -6.36 1.13 6.58
CA THR A 47 -6.77 0.41 5.37
C THR A 47 -7.08 1.40 4.28
N GLU A 48 -6.50 1.21 3.11
CA GLU A 48 -6.72 2.09 1.99
C GLU A 48 -6.71 1.35 0.66
N ARG A 49 -7.51 1.87 -0.28
CA ARG A 49 -7.57 1.39 -1.65
C ARG A 49 -6.71 2.27 -2.56
N LEU A 50 -5.85 1.62 -3.34
CA LEU A 50 -5.03 2.24 -4.37
C LEU A 50 -5.57 1.96 -5.77
N TYR A 51 -5.68 3.04 -6.55
CA TYR A 51 -6.03 3.07 -7.96
C TYR A 51 -4.77 3.28 -8.83
N PRO A 52 -4.81 2.99 -10.14
CA PRO A 52 -3.62 2.97 -10.99
C PRO A 52 -2.86 4.30 -11.00
N GLN A 53 -3.58 5.42 -10.98
CA GLN A 53 -3.01 6.76 -10.92
C GLN A 53 -2.15 6.99 -9.68
N GLN A 54 -2.37 6.21 -8.61
CA GLN A 54 -1.67 6.33 -7.33
C GLN A 54 -0.43 5.42 -7.24
N TYR A 55 -0.28 4.44 -8.14
CA TYR A 55 0.83 3.47 -8.09
C TYR A 55 1.58 3.27 -9.41
N GLN A 56 1.10 3.78 -10.54
CA GLN A 56 1.75 3.65 -11.85
C GLN A 56 2.95 4.58 -12.05
N GLY A 57 3.41 5.24 -11.00
CA GLY A 57 4.63 6.06 -11.00
C GLY A 57 5.15 6.26 -9.57
N GLU A 58 6.43 6.59 -9.47
CA GLU A 58 7.12 6.75 -8.19
C GLU A 58 6.58 7.94 -7.38
N ALA A 59 6.43 9.11 -8.03
CA ALA A 59 5.92 10.32 -7.38
C ALA A 59 4.53 10.15 -6.71
N PRO A 60 3.49 9.63 -7.41
CA PRO A 60 2.19 9.43 -6.77
C PRO A 60 2.22 8.36 -5.67
N LEU A 61 3.05 7.32 -5.81
CA LEU A 61 3.20 6.29 -4.79
C LEU A 61 3.89 6.83 -3.53
N ASN A 62 4.93 7.64 -3.69
CA ASN A 62 5.58 8.33 -2.58
C ASN A 62 4.64 9.32 -1.88
N ALA A 63 3.78 10.03 -2.63
CA ALA A 63 2.76 10.90 -2.04
C ALA A 63 1.76 10.12 -1.18
N VAL A 64 1.38 8.90 -1.60
CA VAL A 64 0.56 7.99 -0.77
C VAL A 64 1.31 7.60 0.50
N ILE A 65 2.57 7.17 0.38
CA ILE A 65 3.39 6.76 1.53
C ILE A 65 3.47 7.87 2.56
N GLN A 66 3.82 9.09 2.14
CA GLN A 66 3.94 10.26 3.03
C GLN A 66 2.62 10.58 3.73
N ARG A 67 1.50 10.60 3.00
CA ARG A 67 0.18 10.83 3.60
C ARG A 67 -0.19 9.76 4.61
N VAL A 68 0.07 8.50 4.30
CA VAL A 68 -0.27 7.38 5.19
C VAL A 68 0.62 7.40 6.43
N GLN A 69 1.93 7.68 6.29
CA GLN A 69 2.85 7.87 7.42
C GLN A 69 2.38 8.98 8.36
N ALA A 70 1.95 10.13 7.82
CA ALA A 70 1.37 11.21 8.62
C ALA A 70 0.06 10.79 9.31
N THR A 71 -0.76 9.95 8.67
CA THR A 71 -2.04 9.48 9.22
C THR A 71 -1.84 8.51 10.39
N ILE A 72 -0.86 7.61 10.32
CA ILE A 72 -0.61 6.61 11.36
C ILE A 72 0.25 7.13 12.52
N ALA A 73 0.91 8.28 12.33
CA ALA A 73 1.69 8.96 13.37
C ALA A 73 0.86 9.95 14.19
N ALA A 74 -0.32 10.35 13.69
CA ALA A 74 -1.28 11.20 14.38
C ALA A 74 -2.12 10.41 15.40
#